data_AF-A0A7S2N982-F1
#
_entry.id   AF-A0A7S2N982-F1
#
_cell.length_a   1.000
_cell.length_b   1.000
_cell.length_c   1.000
_cell.angle_alpha   90.00
_cell.angle_beta   90.00
_cell.angle_gamma   90.00
#
_symmetry.space_group_name_H-M   'P 1'
#
loop_
_entity.id
_entity.type
_entity.pdbx_description
1 polymer ?
#
loop_
_entity_poly.entity_id
_entity_poly.type
_entity_poly.pdbx_seq_one_letter_code
_entity_poly.pdbx_strand_id
1 'polypeptide(L)'
;GRDAAKPLAARISGLYVAEAERIAGRPAFRKADRQWPSVLFFREERKMWVISHALDSKGEFARSRDEAEAPWKVERTWTVFDGSRAYQQDAGLGVSLLDAAALPADTEVDICLPPLAPAAAPQPASADGPAAAPADA
;
A
#
# COMPACT_ATOMS: atom_id res chain seq x y z
N GLY A 1 16.57 -7.31 19.13
CA GLY A 1 16.77 -7.43 17.66
C GLY A 1 15.66 -8.30 17.11
N ARG A 2 15.11 -7.96 15.94
CA ARG A 2 14.07 -8.78 15.29
C ARG A 2 14.55 -10.21 15.11
N ASP A 3 13.67 -11.14 15.44
CA ASP A 3 13.79 -12.51 14.98
C ASP A 3 13.07 -12.60 13.63
N ALA A 4 13.84 -12.81 12.55
CA ALA A 4 13.30 -12.94 11.20
C ALA A 4 12.34 -14.13 11.07
N ALA A 5 12.38 -15.09 12.00
CA ALA A 5 11.46 -16.22 12.04
C ALA A 5 10.03 -15.84 12.46
N LYS A 6 9.80 -14.61 12.96
CA LYS A 6 8.47 -14.18 13.38
C LYS A 6 7.62 -13.76 12.16
N PRO A 7 6.37 -14.26 12.04
CA PRO A 7 5.51 -14.00 10.87
C PRO A 7 5.21 -12.51 10.65
N LEU A 8 5.26 -11.69 11.70
CA LEU A 8 5.07 -10.23 11.60
C LEU A 8 6.23 -9.51 10.91
N ALA A 9 7.48 -9.98 11.09
CA ALA A 9 8.62 -9.37 10.44
C ALA A 9 8.51 -9.48 8.91
N ALA A 10 8.04 -10.63 8.42
CA ALA A 10 7.77 -10.87 7.00
C ALA A 10 6.64 -10.00 6.44
N ARG A 11 5.66 -9.62 7.27
CA ARG A 11 4.58 -8.71 6.85
C ARG A 11 5.07 -7.28 6.65
N ILE A 12 5.93 -6.81 7.55
CA ILE A 12 6.43 -5.43 7.55
C ILE A 12 7.57 -5.22 6.56
N SER A 13 8.46 -6.19 6.43
CA SER A 13 9.68 -6.05 5.63
C SER A 13 9.39 -6.41 4.17
N GLY A 14 9.89 -5.59 3.24
CA GLY A 14 9.77 -5.82 1.81
C GLY A 14 9.79 -4.53 0.99
N LEU A 15 9.55 -4.66 -0.31
CA LEU A 15 9.49 -3.54 -1.24
C LEU A 15 8.10 -2.92 -1.23
N TYR A 16 8.05 -1.60 -1.15
CA TYR A 16 6.82 -0.81 -1.20
C TYR A 16 6.85 0.11 -2.43
N VAL A 17 5.74 0.15 -3.15
CA VAL A 17 5.55 0.95 -4.36
C VAL A 17 4.56 2.06 -4.04
N ALA A 18 4.90 3.29 -4.45
CA ALA A 18 4.02 4.43 -4.28
C ALA A 18 2.74 4.25 -5.10
N GLU A 19 1.59 4.53 -4.50
CA GLU A 19 0.31 4.58 -5.19
C GLU A 19 0.08 5.97 -5.79
N ALA A 20 -0.77 6.03 -6.82
CA ALA A 20 -1.24 7.31 -7.35
C ALA A 20 -2.11 8.07 -6.33
N GLU A 21 -2.78 7.33 -5.45
CA GLU A 21 -3.63 7.89 -4.39
C GLU A 21 -2.77 8.51 -3.28
N ARG A 22 -3.20 9.71 -2.85
CA ARG A 22 -2.60 10.43 -1.72
C ARG A 22 -3.55 10.43 -0.54
N ILE A 23 -3.00 10.18 0.64
CA ILE A 23 -3.73 10.17 1.91
C ILE A 23 -3.21 11.32 2.75
N ALA A 24 -4.10 12.23 3.15
CA ALA A 24 -3.74 13.46 3.87
C ALA A 24 -2.62 14.26 3.17
N GLY A 25 -2.71 14.38 1.84
CA GLY A 25 -1.73 15.10 1.01
C GLY A 25 -0.39 14.38 0.81
N ARG A 26 -0.20 13.18 1.38
CA ARG A 26 1.05 12.42 1.34
C ARG A 26 0.89 11.13 0.54
N PRO A 27 1.98 10.61 -0.06
CA PRO A 27 1.91 9.36 -0.81
C PRO A 27 1.58 8.19 0.13
N ALA A 28 0.68 7.32 -0.35
CA ALA A 28 0.51 5.98 0.21
C ALA A 28 1.36 5.00 -0.58
N PHE A 29 1.78 3.91 0.06
CA PHE A 29 2.58 2.89 -0.57
C PHE A 29 1.99 1.50 -0.31
N ARG A 30 1.96 0.65 -1.34
CA ARG A 30 1.58 -0.76 -1.20
C ARG A 30 2.79 -1.66 -1.33
N LYS A 31 2.82 -2.69 -0.50
CA LYS A 31 3.83 -3.74 -0.60
C LYS A 31 3.69 -4.44 -1.95
N ALA A 32 4.80 -4.57 -2.68
CA ALA A 32 4.83 -5.22 -4.00
C ALA A 32 4.55 -6.72 -3.89
N ASP A 33 4.99 -7.34 -2.80
CA ASP A 33 4.75 -8.75 -2.50
C ASP A 33 3.27 -8.99 -2.19
N ARG A 34 2.63 -9.83 -3.01
CA ARG A 34 1.21 -10.19 -2.88
C ARG A 34 0.95 -11.25 -1.82
N GLN A 35 1.98 -11.92 -1.28
CA GLN A 35 1.80 -12.95 -0.27
C GLN A 35 1.27 -12.37 1.04
N TRP A 36 1.72 -11.16 1.39
CA TRP A 36 1.34 -10.47 2.64
C TRP A 36 0.99 -9.01 2.37
N PRO A 37 -0.24 -8.72 1.90
CA PRO A 37 -0.63 -7.36 1.56
C PRO A 37 -0.47 -6.45 2.77
N SER A 38 0.30 -5.38 2.57
CA SER A 38 0.55 -4.35 3.57
C SER A 38 0.62 -3.00 2.88
N VAL A 39 0.15 -1.98 3.58
CA VAL A 39 0.17 -0.57 3.16
C VAL A 39 1.01 0.24 4.13
N LEU A 40 1.72 1.23 3.61
CA LEU A 40 2.47 2.22 4.37
C LEU A 40 1.89 3.60 4.02
N PHE A 41 1.40 4.32 5.02
CA PHE A 41 0.76 5.61 4.81
C PHE A 41 0.86 6.50 6.06
N PHE A 42 0.55 7.78 5.88
CA PHE A 42 0.50 8.75 6.96
C PHE A 42 -0.92 8.88 7.51
N ARG A 43 -1.08 8.75 8.84
CA ARG A 43 -2.37 8.96 9.52
C ARG A 43 -2.38 10.34 10.17
N GLU A 44 -3.11 11.27 9.55
CA GLU A 44 -3.12 12.67 9.94
C GLU A 44 -3.66 12.92 11.35
N GLU A 45 -4.74 12.23 11.73
CA GLU A 45 -5.37 12.37 13.06
C GLU A 45 -4.40 12.13 14.22
N ARG A 46 -3.41 11.26 14.00
CA ARG A 46 -2.42 10.84 15.01
C ARG A 46 -1.00 11.34 14.69
N LYS A 47 -0.82 12.08 13.60
CA LYS A 47 0.46 12.61 13.12
C LYS A 47 1.56 11.55 13.14
N MET A 48 1.30 10.42 12.48
CA MET A 48 2.21 9.27 12.49
C MET A 48 2.19 8.48 11.17
N TRP A 49 3.33 7.90 10.83
CA TRP A 49 3.45 6.89 9.78
C TRP A 49 3.03 5.52 10.31
N VAL A 50 2.32 4.75 9.48
CA VAL A 50 1.74 3.47 9.86
C VAL A 50 1.98 2.45 8.75
N ILE A 51 2.34 1.23 9.15
CA ILE A 51 2.29 0.03 8.31
C ILE A 51 1.15 -0.85 8.81
N SER A 52 0.16 -1.12 7.96
CA SER A 52 -1.00 -1.96 8.29
C SER A 52 -1.35 -2.89 7.14
N HIS A 53 -2.37 -3.74 7.32
CA HIS A 53 -2.89 -4.58 6.24
C HIS A 53 -3.64 -3.77 5.17
N ALA A 54 -4.38 -2.74 5.60
CA ALA A 54 -5.20 -1.89 4.75
C ALA A 54 -5.38 -0.52 5.42
N LEU A 55 -5.76 0.49 4.64
CA LEU A 55 -5.90 1.89 5.10
C LEU A 55 -6.84 2.02 6.31
N ASP A 56 -7.97 1.31 6.29
CA ASP A 56 -8.99 1.32 7.34
C ASP A 56 -8.88 0.18 8.35
N SER A 57 -7.76 -0.56 8.36
CA SER A 57 -7.60 -1.68 9.28
C SER A 57 -7.48 -1.21 10.73
N LYS A 58 -8.15 -1.91 11.65
CA LYS A 58 -8.02 -1.71 13.10
C LYS A 58 -6.67 -2.21 13.66
N GLY A 59 -5.86 -2.90 12.85
CA GLY A 59 -4.55 -3.44 13.25
C GLY A 59 -3.40 -2.76 12.52
N GLU A 60 -2.47 -2.20 13.29
CA GLU A 60 -1.20 -1.64 12.82
C GLU A 60 -0.10 -2.68 13.07
N PHE A 61 0.71 -3.01 12.06
CA PHE A 61 1.88 -3.87 12.25
C PHE A 61 3.05 -3.06 12.82
N ALA A 62 3.22 -1.83 12.34
CA ALA A 62 4.24 -0.91 12.85
C ALA A 62 3.76 0.54 12.73
N ARG A 63 4.31 1.43 13.55
CA ARG A 63 4.05 2.86 13.51
C ARG A 63 5.23 3.70 13.96
N SER A 64 5.36 4.92 13.45
CA SER A 64 6.32 5.91 13.94
C SER A 64 5.64 7.27 14.09
N ARG A 65 5.73 7.88 15.28
CA ARG A 65 5.12 9.20 15.61
C ARG A 65 5.95 10.35 15.03
N ASP A 66 6.10 10.35 13.72
CA ASP A 66 6.92 11.29 12.95
C ASP A 66 6.06 11.96 11.87
N GLU A 67 6.28 13.26 11.66
CA GLU A 67 5.55 14.09 10.70
C GLU A 67 6.33 14.32 9.39
N ALA A 68 7.44 13.61 9.18
CA ALA A 68 8.24 13.66 7.96
C ALA A 68 7.39 13.44 6.71
N GLU A 69 7.57 14.28 5.68
CA GLU A 69 6.73 14.28 4.47
C GLU A 69 6.71 12.96 3.69
N ALA A 70 7.74 12.14 3.88
CA ALA A 70 7.92 10.85 3.24
C ALA A 70 8.45 9.83 4.26
N PRO A 71 8.16 8.53 4.09
CA PRO A 71 8.49 7.52 5.10
C PRO A 71 9.99 7.29 5.25
N TRP A 72 10.78 7.50 4.20
CA TRP A 72 12.25 7.41 4.27
C TRP A 72 12.93 8.63 4.92
N LYS A 73 12.16 9.68 5.25
CA LYS A 73 12.62 10.83 6.02
C LYS A 73 12.26 10.72 7.51
N VAL A 74 11.68 9.60 7.93
CA VAL A 74 11.32 9.36 9.34
C VAL A 74 12.58 9.17 10.16
N GLU A 75 12.78 10.02 11.16
CA GLU A 75 13.93 9.96 12.07
C GLU A 75 13.57 9.27 13.39
N ARG A 76 12.28 9.26 13.75
CA ARG A 76 11.84 8.61 14.99
C ARG A 76 11.80 7.09 14.87
N THR A 77 12.15 6.44 15.98
CA THR A 77 12.11 4.99 16.15
C THR A 77 10.71 4.43 15.88
N TRP A 78 10.66 3.40 15.06
CA TRP A 78 9.43 2.67 14.80
C TRP A 78 9.05 1.80 15.99
N THR A 79 7.75 1.66 16.20
CA THR A 79 7.17 0.76 17.20
C THR A 79 6.37 -0.33 16.50
N VAL A 80 6.71 -1.58 16.76
CA VAL A 80 6.20 -2.77 16.06
C VAL A 80 5.30 -3.56 16.99
N PHE A 81 4.17 -4.03 16.47
CA PHE A 81 3.28 -4.94 17.18
C PHE A 81 3.85 -6.36 17.13
N ASP A 82 4.04 -6.99 18.29
CA ASP A 82 4.66 -8.32 18.39
C ASP A 82 3.66 -9.48 18.30
N GLY A 83 2.36 -9.19 18.17
CA GLY A 83 1.29 -10.19 18.13
C GLY A 83 0.79 -10.62 19.52
N SER A 84 1.47 -10.23 20.60
CA SER A 84 1.22 -10.69 21.98
C SER A 84 0.59 -9.62 22.89
N ARG A 85 0.06 -8.54 22.29
CA ARG A 85 -0.60 -7.36 22.90
C ARG A 85 0.33 -6.18 23.22
N ALA A 86 1.64 -6.30 22.99
CA ALA A 86 2.58 -5.23 23.24
C ALA A 86 3.14 -4.63 21.93
N TYR A 87 3.51 -3.36 22.06
CA TYR A 87 4.22 -2.60 21.04
C TYR A 87 5.66 -2.44 21.52
N GLN A 88 6.62 -2.86 20.71
CA GLN A 88 8.04 -2.78 21.04
C GLN A 88 8.75 -1.81 20.12
N GLN A 89 9.65 -0.99 20.67
CA GLN A 89 10.49 -0.13 19.85
C GLN A 89 11.48 -0.97 19.06
N ASP A 90 11.65 -0.62 17.79
CA ASP A 90 12.52 -1.30 16.85
C ASP A 90 13.37 -0.28 16.10
N ALA A 91 14.58 -0.05 16.62
CA ALA A 91 15.55 0.85 15.99
C ALA A 91 16.14 0.29 14.69
N GLY A 92 15.97 -1.01 14.42
CA GLY A 92 16.42 -1.64 13.18
C GLY A 92 15.41 -1.50 12.04
N LEU A 93 14.17 -1.10 12.34
CA LEU A 93 13.17 -0.81 11.33
C LEU A 93 13.35 0.62 10.83
N GLY A 94 13.63 0.76 9.54
CA GLY A 94 13.62 2.02 8.82
C GLY A 94 13.04 1.82 7.42
N VAL A 95 12.77 2.92 6.74
CA VAL A 95 12.37 2.93 5.34
C VAL A 95 13.49 3.62 4.57
N SER A 96 13.89 3.01 3.45
CA SER A 96 14.91 3.58 2.58
C SER A 96 14.33 3.73 1.19
N LEU A 97 14.58 4.87 0.55
CA LEU A 97 14.21 5.08 -0.84
C LEU A 97 15.14 4.25 -1.71
N LEU A 98 14.56 3.34 -2.50
CA LEU A 98 15.30 2.57 -3.48
C LEU A 98 15.45 3.42 -4.74
N ASP A 99 16.69 3.85 -5.03
CA ASP A 99 16.99 4.51 -6.29
C ASP A 99 17.17 3.44 -7.38
N ALA A 100 16.39 3.55 -8.45
CA ALA A 100 16.47 2.64 -9.60
C ALA A 100 17.87 2.65 -10.25
N ALA A 101 18.59 3.77 -10.16
CA ALA A 101 19.96 3.88 -10.66
C ALA A 101 21.00 3.21 -9.73
N ALA A 102 20.64 2.92 -8.47
CA ALA A 102 21.54 2.37 -7.46
C ALA A 102 21.22 0.90 -7.09
N LEU A 103 20.39 0.22 -7.90
CA LEU A 103 20.14 -1.20 -7.72
C LEU A 103 21.44 -1.99 -7.90
N PRO A 104 21.78 -2.93 -7.00
CA PRO A 104 22.88 -3.86 -7.22
C PRO A 104 22.68 -4.59 -8.54
N ALA A 105 23.76 -4.78 -9.32
CA ALA A 105 23.69 -5.38 -10.66
C ALA A 105 23.02 -6.76 -10.70
N ASP A 106 23.00 -7.48 -9.58
CA ASP A 106 22.38 -8.80 -9.44
C ASP A 106 20.89 -8.74 -8.99
N THR A 107 20.28 -7.56 -8.94
CA THR A 107 18.88 -7.40 -8.50
C THR A 107 17.94 -7.44 -9.71
N GLU A 108 17.28 -8.57 -9.91
CA GLU A 108 16.24 -8.71 -10.92
C GLU A 108 14.91 -8.17 -10.37
N VAL A 109 14.40 -7.09 -10.97
CA VAL A 109 13.10 -6.50 -10.62
C VAL A 109 12.15 -6.78 -11.78
N ASP A 110 11.30 -7.80 -11.62
CA ASP A 110 10.23 -8.06 -12.58
C ASP A 110 9.05 -7.11 -12.29
N ILE A 111 8.90 -6.10 -13.15
CA ILE A 111 7.75 -5.21 -13.12
C ILE A 111 6.61 -5.92 -13.87
N CYS A 112 5.83 -6.69 -13.14
CA CYS A 112 4.58 -7.26 -13.63
C CYS A 112 3.55 -6.15 -13.84
N LEU A 113 3.64 -5.43 -14.97
CA LEU A 113 2.58 -4.54 -15.43
C LEU A 113 1.32 -5.40 -15.62
N PRO A 114 0.15 -4.98 -15.10
CA PRO A 114 -1.08 -5.67 -15.44
C PRO A 114 -1.22 -5.67 -16.98
N PRO A 115 -1.70 -6.77 -17.58
CA PRO A 115 -1.93 -6.79 -19.02
C PRO A 115 -2.84 -5.61 -19.34
N LEU A 116 -2.37 -4.70 -20.21
CA LEU A 116 -3.20 -3.62 -20.73
C LEU A 116 -4.47 -4.29 -21.27
N ALA A 117 -5.60 -4.08 -20.58
CA ALA A 117 -6.87 -4.54 -21.10
C ALA A 117 -6.99 -3.92 -22.50
N PRO A 118 -7.24 -4.70 -23.57
CA PRO A 118 -7.47 -4.14 -24.88
C PRO A 118 -8.63 -3.16 -24.74
N ALA A 119 -8.43 -1.92 -25.22
CA ALA A 119 -9.41 -0.86 -25.18
C ALA A 119 -10.77 -1.44 -25.57
N ALA A 120 -11.73 -1.43 -24.64
CA ALA A 120 -13.05 -1.97 -24.86
C ALA A 120 -13.59 -1.38 -26.17
N ALA A 121 -13.84 -2.24 -27.16
CA ALA A 121 -14.43 -1.82 -28.41
C ALA A 121 -15.74 -1.07 -28.11
N PRO A 122 -16.04 0.03 -28.81
CA PRO A 122 -17.27 0.78 -28.60
C PRO A 122 -18.46 -0.17 -28.74
N GLN A 123 -19.20 -0.37 -27.64
CA GLN A 123 -20.44 -1.14 -27.68
C GLN A 123 -21.38 -0.46 -28.68
N PRO A 124 -21.94 -1.18 -29.67
CA PRO A 124 -22.93 -0.62 -30.56
C PRO A 124 -24.14 -0.21 -29.71
N ALA A 125 -24.51 1.07 -29.81
CA ALA A 125 -25.69 1.62 -29.17
C ALA A 125 -26.92 0.77 -29.57
N SER A 126 -27.52 0.08 -28.60
CA SER A 126 -28.80 -0.56 -28.79
C SER A 126 -29.82 0.51 -29.18
N ALA A 127 -30.27 0.47 -30.42
CA ALA A 127 -31.38 1.26 -30.91
C ALA A 127 -32.65 0.78 -30.19
N ASP A 128 -33.07 1.55 -29.19
CA ASP A 128 -34.37 1.42 -28.54
C ASP A 128 -35.43 1.85 -29.57
N GLY A 129 -36.07 0.86 -30.20
CA GLY A 129 -37.13 1.06 -31.17
C GLY A 129 -38.45 1.38 -30.48
N PRO A 130 -39.23 2.36 -30.95
CA PRO A 130 -40.53 2.67 -30.37
C PRO A 130 -41.57 1.68 -30.91
N ALA A 131 -42.20 0.90 -30.03
CA ALA A 131 -43.38 0.12 -30.38
C ALA A 131 -44.62 0.79 -29.77
N ALA A 132 -45.36 1.46 -30.64
CA ALA A 132 -46.62 2.12 -30.35
C ALA A 132 -47.82 1.16 -30.41
N ALA A 133 -48.82 1.46 -29.56
CA ALA A 133 -50.28 1.30 -29.74
C ALA A 133 -50.89 -0.12 -29.61
N PRO A 134 -52.24 -0.27 -29.53
CA PRO A 134 -53.33 0.71 -29.31
C PRO A 134 -54.32 0.33 -28.18
N ALA A 135 -55.31 1.22 -28.00
CA ALA A 135 -56.47 1.19 -27.12
C ALA A 135 -57.39 -0.05 -27.25
N ASP A 136 -58.17 -0.32 -26.19
CA ASP A 136 -59.55 -0.81 -26.34
C ASP A 136 -60.43 -0.38 -25.14
N ALA A 137 -61.68 -0.05 -25.52
CA ALA A 137 -62.93 0.36 -24.84
C ALA A 137 -63.03 0.49 -23.32
#